data_AF-A0A3M1DQL1-F1
#
_entry.id   AF-A0A3M1DQL1-F1
#
_cell.length_a   1.000
_cell.length_b   1.000
_cell.length_c   1.000
_cell.angle_alpha   90.00
_cell.angle_beta   90.00
_cell.angle_gamma   90.00
#
_symmetry.space_group_name_H-M   'P 1'
#
loop_
_entity.id
_entity.type
_entity.pdbx_description
1 polymer ?
#
loop_
_entity_poly.entity_id
_entity_poly.type
_entity_poly.pdbx_seq_one_letter_code
_entity_poly.pdbx_strand_id
1 'polypeptide(L)'
;MIVRPGWDKDEWVGNSVPTFGGRWSNNLSKGFPLADHEVGGPALFIPAGTLGPSAIAGAIFNYQHKDGDADDPHYGFRWTGLLGKHDDIDYSFMYYHGQGGFQQDPILILNPNTFGLEFIFPETDTVGATISSYIPWLDITYRAEVAYTPNRKFSSGATAPLPLQIVEKDAYNLLLGFDANPRLQKWLKTSSQSLFTVQVFDWFLPGVSENDAIGNFVGSGNYDEHNVVATAILTLPYMHDTLIGTIVGIADLTQGGGWLIPSLEYQWGPHWRIKAEADLPLGGNSISNPTAPDGSIVGAFENNSQFLLRTTFQF
;
A
#
# COMPACT_ATOMS: atom_id res chain seq x y z
N MET A 1 -5.41 2.27 -23.50
CA MET A 1 -5.94 3.59 -23.10
C MET A 1 -7.09 3.35 -22.15
N ILE A 2 -7.17 4.13 -21.08
CA ILE A 2 -8.26 4.12 -20.11
C ILE A 2 -8.75 5.56 -19.96
N VAL A 3 -10.07 5.72 -19.83
CA VAL A 3 -10.72 7.02 -19.56
C VAL A 3 -11.88 6.76 -18.62
N ARG A 4 -11.94 7.54 -17.54
CA ARG A 4 -13.09 7.68 -16.64
C ARG A 4 -13.60 9.12 -16.80
N PRO A 5 -14.85 9.33 -17.24
CA PRO A 5 -15.35 10.66 -17.56
C PRO A 5 -15.80 11.49 -16.35
N GLY A 6 -15.83 10.92 -15.13
CA GLY A 6 -16.27 11.60 -13.92
C GLY A 6 -17.80 11.74 -13.81
N TRP A 7 -18.57 10.78 -14.33
CA TRP A 7 -20.04 10.79 -14.25
C TRP A 7 -20.60 9.73 -13.30
N ASP A 8 -19.71 8.91 -12.77
CA ASP A 8 -19.96 7.92 -11.75
C ASP A 8 -19.99 8.56 -10.37
N LYS A 9 -20.42 7.80 -9.36
CA LYS A 9 -20.52 8.34 -8.02
C LYS A 9 -19.13 8.55 -7.42
N ASP A 10 -18.99 9.62 -6.64
CA ASP A 10 -17.77 10.01 -5.92
C ASP A 10 -17.21 8.85 -5.06
N GLU A 11 -18.11 8.13 -4.38
CA GLU A 11 -17.82 6.97 -3.53
C GLU A 11 -17.12 5.81 -4.27
N TRP A 12 -17.12 5.79 -5.60
CA TRP A 12 -16.47 4.74 -6.40
C TRP A 12 -15.00 5.05 -6.70
N VAL A 13 -14.50 6.20 -6.27
CA VAL A 13 -13.13 6.65 -6.53
C VAL A 13 -12.21 6.39 -5.34
N GLY A 14 -11.02 5.87 -5.65
CA GLY A 14 -9.98 5.58 -4.67
C GLY A 14 -10.22 4.31 -3.87
N ASN A 15 -9.40 4.12 -2.84
CA ASN A 15 -9.60 3.07 -1.85
C ASN A 15 -10.02 3.72 -0.53
N SER A 16 -11.07 3.20 0.10
CA SER A 16 -11.25 3.43 1.52
C SER A 16 -10.15 2.66 2.24
N VAL A 17 -9.10 3.35 2.70
CA VAL A 17 -8.15 2.79 3.67
C VAL A 17 -8.97 2.08 4.75
N PRO A 18 -8.56 0.91 5.28
CA PRO A 18 -9.19 0.26 6.42
C PRO A 18 -9.01 1.10 7.71
N THR A 19 -9.55 2.30 7.67
CA THR A 19 -9.97 3.16 8.77
C THR A 19 -11.14 2.52 9.51
N PHE A 20 -11.80 1.54 8.90
CA PHE A 20 -12.80 0.66 9.45
C PHE A 20 -12.14 -0.66 9.88
N GLY A 21 -12.46 -1.16 11.08
CA GLY A 21 -11.87 -2.39 11.62
C GLY A 21 -11.89 -3.58 10.64
N GLY A 22 -10.90 -4.47 10.75
CA GLY A 22 -10.73 -5.60 9.83
C GLY A 22 -9.31 -6.13 9.81
N ARG A 23 -9.02 -7.01 8.84
CA ARG A 23 -7.65 -7.49 8.58
C ARG A 23 -6.77 -6.29 8.20
N TRP A 24 -5.57 -6.18 8.78
CA TRP A 24 -4.66 -5.03 8.66
C TRP A 24 -5.17 -3.71 9.29
N SER A 25 -6.13 -3.76 10.21
CA SER A 25 -6.43 -2.62 11.08
C SER A 25 -5.30 -2.43 12.10
N ASN A 26 -4.71 -1.23 12.12
CA ASN A 26 -3.60 -0.89 13.02
C ASN A 26 -4.09 -0.63 14.45
N ASN A 27 -3.17 -0.36 15.38
CA ASN A 27 -3.52 -0.10 16.78
C ASN A 27 -4.42 1.13 17.00
N LEU A 28 -4.49 2.06 16.04
CA LEU A 28 -5.36 3.24 16.12
C LEU A 28 -6.79 2.99 15.63
N SER A 29 -7.00 2.13 14.62
CA SER A 29 -8.33 1.85 14.04
C SER A 29 -8.99 0.57 14.56
N LYS A 30 -8.38 -0.11 15.54
CA LYS A 30 -8.87 -1.40 16.04
C LYS A 30 -10.23 -1.26 16.74
N GLY A 31 -11.28 -1.67 16.03
CA GLY A 31 -12.65 -1.72 16.55
C GLY A 31 -13.41 -0.39 16.51
N PHE A 32 -12.84 0.66 15.95
CA PHE A 32 -13.49 1.97 15.78
C PHE A 32 -13.27 2.51 14.36
N PRO A 33 -14.32 3.00 13.66
CA PRO A 33 -14.15 3.67 12.39
C PRO A 33 -13.48 5.04 12.59
N LEU A 34 -12.35 5.28 11.91
CA LEU A 34 -11.69 6.60 11.92
C LEU A 34 -12.36 7.59 10.96
N ALA A 35 -12.99 7.10 9.89
CA ALA A 35 -13.83 7.86 8.98
C ALA A 35 -15.22 7.22 8.91
N ASP A 36 -16.27 7.98 8.60
CA ASP A 36 -17.59 7.45 8.27
C ASP A 36 -17.96 7.96 6.86
N HIS A 37 -18.41 7.04 6.00
CA HIS A 37 -18.74 7.29 4.61
C HIS A 37 -20.20 7.79 4.44
N GLU A 38 -21.09 7.48 5.39
CA GLU A 38 -22.53 7.74 5.25
C GLU A 38 -23.04 8.89 6.12
N VAL A 39 -22.35 9.15 7.23
CA VAL A 39 -22.72 10.24 8.14
C VAL A 39 -21.45 10.96 8.50
N GLY A 40 -21.34 12.24 8.12
CA GLY A 40 -20.32 13.10 8.71
C GLY A 40 -20.45 13.03 10.23
N GLY A 41 -19.58 12.23 10.86
CA GLY A 41 -19.53 12.13 12.31
C GLY A 41 -19.38 13.54 12.87
N PRO A 42 -19.95 13.84 14.05
CA PRO A 42 -19.81 15.17 14.61
C PRO A 42 -18.32 15.49 14.68
N ALA A 43 -17.87 16.49 13.92
CA ALA A 43 -16.50 16.96 13.94
C ALA A 43 -16.17 17.27 15.39
N LEU A 44 -15.41 16.40 16.05
CA LEU A 44 -15.01 16.63 17.42
C LEU A 44 -14.01 17.77 17.34
N PHE A 45 -14.42 18.96 17.76
CA PHE A 45 -13.52 20.10 17.85
C PHE A 45 -12.40 19.73 18.82
N ILE A 46 -11.20 19.53 18.29
CA ILE A 46 -10.05 19.15 19.10
C ILE A 46 -9.08 20.30 19.10
N PRO A 47 -8.86 20.92 20.28
CA PRO A 47 -7.88 21.97 20.41
C PRO A 47 -6.53 21.50 19.89
N ALA A 48 -5.90 22.33 19.06
CA ALA A 48 -4.53 22.12 18.62
C ALA A 48 -3.64 21.82 19.84
N GLY A 49 -3.10 20.60 19.90
CA GLY A 49 -2.33 20.09 21.05
C GLY A 49 -2.94 18.87 21.76
N THR A 50 -4.14 18.39 21.38
CA THR A 50 -4.75 17.16 21.92
C THR A 50 -4.98 16.10 20.82
N LEU A 51 -4.03 15.93 19.90
CA LEU A 51 -4.09 14.91 18.84
C LEU A 51 -3.80 13.51 19.41
N GLY A 52 -4.74 12.96 20.17
CA GLY A 52 -4.77 11.54 20.53
C GLY A 52 -5.50 10.69 19.48
N PRO A 53 -5.53 9.36 19.61
CA PRO A 53 -6.25 8.46 18.69
C PRO A 53 -7.74 8.81 18.52
N SER A 54 -8.36 9.37 19.55
CA SER A 54 -9.75 9.86 19.53
C SER A 54 -9.96 11.11 18.68
N ALA A 55 -8.88 11.72 18.16
CA ALA A 55 -8.95 12.97 17.44
C ALA A 55 -9.21 12.89 15.96
N ILE A 56 -8.95 11.71 15.39
CA ILE A 56 -9.17 11.44 13.98
C ILE A 56 -10.60 10.91 13.76
N ALA A 57 -11.28 10.47 14.83
CA ALA A 57 -12.66 9.99 14.78
C ALA A 57 -13.62 11.11 14.34
N GLY A 58 -14.16 10.99 13.13
CA GLY A 58 -15.10 11.95 12.55
C GLY A 58 -14.55 12.78 11.38
N ALA A 59 -13.36 12.44 10.85
CA ALA A 59 -12.90 13.00 9.59
C ALA A 59 -13.84 12.59 8.44
N ILE A 60 -14.15 13.53 7.55
CA ILE A 60 -15.04 13.32 6.40
C ILE A 60 -14.25 13.11 5.11
N PHE A 61 -14.76 12.28 4.20
CA PHE A 61 -14.23 12.22 2.84
C PHE A 61 -14.75 13.42 2.03
N ASN A 62 -13.83 14.24 1.54
CA ASN A 62 -14.13 15.37 0.68
C ASN A 62 -13.68 15.05 -0.75
N TYR A 63 -14.62 14.54 -1.55
CA TYR A 63 -14.40 14.13 -2.94
C TYR A 63 -14.38 15.30 -3.93
N GLN A 64 -14.81 16.49 -3.52
CA GLN A 64 -14.91 17.69 -4.36
C GLN A 64 -13.88 18.75 -3.94
N HIS A 65 -12.73 18.28 -3.44
CA HIS A 65 -11.68 19.18 -2.99
C HIS A 65 -10.95 19.77 -4.20
N LYS A 66 -10.55 21.04 -4.15
CA LYS A 66 -9.85 21.73 -5.25
C LYS A 66 -8.53 21.07 -5.72
N ASP A 67 -8.01 20.14 -4.92
CA ASP A 67 -6.75 19.44 -5.18
C ASP A 67 -6.95 18.01 -5.71
N GLY A 68 -8.21 17.59 -5.84
CA GLY A 68 -8.67 16.38 -6.49
C GLY A 68 -10.19 16.32 -6.41
N ASP A 69 -10.84 16.41 -7.58
CA ASP A 69 -12.29 16.37 -7.71
C ASP A 69 -12.71 15.03 -8.34
N ALA A 70 -13.62 14.30 -7.72
CA ALA A 70 -14.07 13.00 -8.21
C ALA A 70 -14.84 13.12 -9.54
N ASP A 71 -15.35 14.31 -9.86
CA ASP A 71 -16.00 14.61 -11.13
C ASP A 71 -14.99 14.92 -12.26
N ASP A 72 -13.70 15.11 -11.94
CA ASP A 72 -12.69 15.37 -12.95
C ASP A 72 -12.34 14.10 -13.76
N PRO A 73 -12.07 14.25 -15.08
CA PRO A 73 -11.82 13.11 -15.94
C PRO A 73 -10.46 12.48 -15.67
N HIS A 74 -10.44 11.20 -15.30
CA HIS A 74 -9.19 10.45 -15.20
C HIS A 74 -8.87 9.77 -16.53
N TYR A 75 -7.61 9.78 -16.93
CA TYR A 75 -7.21 9.15 -18.18
C TYR A 75 -5.77 8.66 -18.12
N GLY A 76 -5.48 7.66 -18.95
CA GLY A 76 -4.14 7.14 -19.04
C GLY A 76 -3.92 6.32 -20.30
N PHE A 77 -2.66 6.17 -20.65
CA PHE A 77 -2.24 5.26 -21.69
C PHE A 77 -1.09 4.40 -21.21
N ARG A 78 -1.06 3.18 -21.74
CA ARG A 78 0.04 2.25 -21.57
C ARG A 78 0.43 1.74 -22.94
N TRP A 79 1.72 1.74 -23.19
CA TRP A 79 2.33 1.13 -24.36
C TRP A 79 3.27 0.03 -23.88
N THR A 80 3.20 -1.12 -24.54
CA THR A 80 4.02 -2.30 -24.25
C THR A 80 4.69 -2.74 -25.55
N GLY A 81 5.88 -3.29 -25.43
CA GLY A 81 6.58 -3.87 -26.57
C GLY A 81 7.65 -4.86 -26.14
N LEU A 82 8.31 -5.42 -27.14
CA LEU A 82 9.41 -6.35 -26.99
C LEU A 82 10.68 -5.72 -27.59
N LEU A 83 11.82 -5.94 -26.94
CA LEU A 83 13.15 -5.50 -27.39
C LEU A 83 14.10 -6.71 -27.46
N GLY A 84 15.00 -6.66 -28.44
CA GLY A 84 16.03 -7.67 -28.63
C GLY A 84 15.84 -8.46 -29.93
N LYS A 85 16.89 -9.18 -30.34
CA LYS A 85 16.87 -9.97 -31.59
C LYS A 85 15.87 -11.13 -31.55
N HIS A 86 15.50 -11.56 -30.36
CA HIS A 86 14.56 -12.65 -30.08
C HIS A 86 13.43 -12.22 -29.15
N ASP A 87 13.18 -10.91 -29.03
CA ASP A 87 12.13 -10.37 -28.16
C ASP A 87 12.29 -10.78 -26.69
N ASP A 88 13.54 -10.91 -26.23
CA ASP A 88 13.89 -11.43 -24.90
C ASP A 88 13.58 -10.44 -23.76
N ILE A 89 13.34 -9.16 -24.07
CA ILE A 89 13.08 -8.11 -23.08
C ILE A 89 11.70 -7.50 -23.31
N ASP A 90 10.80 -7.70 -22.36
CA ASP A 90 9.54 -6.98 -22.30
C ASP A 90 9.78 -5.58 -21.73
N TYR A 91 9.15 -4.57 -22.34
CA TYR A 91 9.11 -3.22 -21.76
C TYR A 91 7.70 -2.65 -21.81
N SER A 92 7.44 -1.70 -20.91
CA SER A 92 6.25 -0.88 -21.01
C SER A 92 6.50 0.55 -20.54
N PHE A 93 5.80 1.49 -21.16
CA PHE A 93 5.69 2.88 -20.73
C PHE A 93 4.24 3.18 -20.40
N MET A 94 4.02 4.01 -19.40
CA MET A 94 2.68 4.47 -19.06
C MET A 94 2.67 5.93 -18.66
N TYR A 95 1.49 6.52 -18.82
CA TYR A 95 1.11 7.80 -18.25
C TYR A 95 -0.30 7.68 -17.69
N TYR A 96 -0.54 8.29 -16.54
CA TYR A 96 -1.82 8.35 -15.88
C TYR A 96 -2.03 9.73 -15.27
N HIS A 97 -3.24 10.26 -15.44
CA HIS A 97 -3.75 11.46 -14.82
C HIS A 97 -5.04 11.10 -14.09
N GLY A 98 -5.13 11.47 -12.81
CA GLY A 98 -6.33 11.31 -12.00
C GLY A 98 -6.01 11.18 -10.52
N GLN A 99 -7.05 10.98 -9.72
CA GLN A 99 -6.91 10.78 -8.28
C GLN A 99 -6.14 9.51 -7.94
N GLY A 100 -5.18 9.64 -7.02
CA GLY A 100 -4.58 8.49 -6.37
C GLY A 100 -3.51 7.71 -7.16
N GLY A 101 -2.91 8.28 -8.21
CA GLY A 101 -1.70 7.77 -8.90
C GLY A 101 -1.47 6.25 -8.83
N PHE A 102 -0.25 5.84 -8.43
CA PHE A 102 0.09 4.44 -8.13
C PHE A 102 -0.27 3.99 -6.69
N GLN A 103 -0.61 4.94 -5.81
CA GLN A 103 -1.07 4.68 -4.44
C GLN A 103 -2.32 5.52 -4.22
N GLN A 104 -3.49 4.88 -4.26
CA GLN A 104 -4.80 5.51 -4.17
C GLN A 104 -5.19 5.91 -2.75
N ASP A 105 -4.21 6.20 -1.92
CA ASP A 105 -4.43 6.46 -0.51
C ASP A 105 -4.83 7.94 -0.32
N PRO A 106 -5.95 8.22 0.35
CA PRO A 106 -6.35 9.57 0.69
C PRO A 106 -5.33 10.18 1.67
N ILE A 107 -5.16 11.50 1.60
CA ILE A 107 -4.38 12.24 2.59
C ILE A 107 -5.32 12.94 3.58
N LEU A 108 -4.95 12.94 4.85
CA LEU A 108 -5.71 13.61 5.92
C LEU A 108 -5.24 15.06 6.02
N ILE A 109 -6.16 16.03 5.94
CA ILE A 109 -5.85 17.46 6.04
C ILE A 109 -6.73 18.16 7.07
N LEU A 110 -6.29 19.31 7.58
CA LEU A 110 -7.10 20.24 8.36
C LEU A 110 -7.65 21.32 7.44
N ASN A 111 -8.97 21.35 7.26
CA ASN A 111 -9.63 22.39 6.47
C ASN A 111 -9.56 23.74 7.22
N PRO A 112 -8.92 24.78 6.66
CA PRO A 112 -8.73 26.05 7.35
C PRO A 112 -10.03 26.85 7.56
N ASN A 113 -11.09 26.55 6.79
CA ASN A 113 -12.37 27.25 6.87
C ASN A 113 -13.29 26.66 7.93
N THR A 114 -13.31 25.33 8.05
CA THR A 114 -14.19 24.60 8.99
C THR A 114 -13.46 24.18 10.26
N PHE A 115 -12.12 24.20 10.26
CA PHE A 115 -11.25 23.59 11.28
C PHE A 115 -11.57 22.11 11.54
N GLY A 116 -12.23 21.46 10.58
CA GLY A 116 -12.50 20.02 10.58
C GLY A 116 -11.40 19.23 9.88
N LEU A 117 -11.28 17.96 10.23
CA LEU A 117 -10.39 17.02 9.54
C LEU A 117 -11.11 16.45 8.32
N GLU A 118 -10.42 16.40 7.18
CA GLU A 118 -10.96 15.90 5.93
C GLU A 118 -9.95 14.95 5.26
N PHE A 119 -10.42 13.83 4.74
CA PHE A 119 -9.69 12.99 3.82
C PHE A 119 -9.96 13.46 2.39
N ILE A 120 -8.89 13.74 1.64
CA ILE A 120 -8.99 14.12 0.23
C ILE A 120 -8.22 13.11 -0.63
N PHE A 121 -8.62 12.96 -1.89
CA PHE A 121 -7.94 12.14 -2.88
C PHE A 121 -7.25 13.04 -3.89
N PRO A 122 -5.97 13.38 -3.72
CA PRO A 122 -5.33 14.33 -4.60
C PRO A 122 -5.15 13.77 -6.00
N GLU A 123 -5.33 14.62 -6.99
CA GLU A 123 -4.96 14.32 -8.37
C GLU A 123 -3.46 14.33 -8.56
N THR A 124 -3.02 13.42 -9.43
CA THR A 124 -1.61 13.23 -9.75
C THR A 124 -1.44 12.96 -11.24
N ASP A 125 -0.34 13.46 -11.80
CA ASP A 125 0.19 13.02 -13.08
C ASP A 125 1.35 12.08 -12.82
N THR A 126 1.29 10.85 -13.34
CA THR A 126 2.36 9.87 -13.15
C THR A 126 2.81 9.31 -14.49
N VAL A 127 4.11 9.32 -14.73
CA VAL A 127 4.75 8.59 -15.84
C VAL A 127 5.50 7.39 -15.29
N GLY A 128 5.43 6.25 -15.98
CA GLY A 128 6.06 5.02 -15.52
C GLY A 128 6.72 4.24 -16.64
N ALA A 129 7.75 3.48 -16.28
CA ALA A 129 8.43 2.55 -17.16
C ALA A 129 8.73 1.23 -16.45
N THR A 130 8.66 0.14 -17.18
CA THR A 130 8.96 -1.21 -16.69
C THR A 130 9.81 -1.93 -17.72
N ILE A 131 10.74 -2.74 -17.23
CA ILE A 131 11.43 -3.77 -18.01
C ILE A 131 11.33 -5.11 -17.29
N SER A 132 11.21 -6.20 -18.03
CA SER A 132 11.33 -7.56 -17.50
C SER A 132 11.97 -8.49 -18.51
N SER A 133 12.69 -9.49 -18.01
CA SER A 133 13.30 -10.52 -18.85
C SER A 133 13.68 -11.74 -18.00
N TYR A 134 14.10 -12.80 -18.66
CA TYR A 134 14.51 -14.07 -18.07
C TYR A 134 16.03 -14.20 -18.08
N ILE A 135 16.60 -14.73 -16.99
CA ILE A 135 18.04 -14.97 -16.81
C ILE A 135 18.29 -16.48 -16.85
N PRO A 136 18.71 -17.06 -18.01
CA PRO A 136 18.73 -18.51 -18.20
C PRO A 136 19.66 -19.28 -17.28
N TRP A 137 20.80 -18.68 -16.91
CA TRP A 137 21.81 -19.36 -16.07
C TRP A 137 21.42 -19.41 -14.59
N LEU A 138 20.42 -18.62 -14.18
CA LEU A 138 19.84 -18.64 -12.83
C LEU A 138 18.46 -19.30 -12.77
N ASP A 139 17.80 -19.53 -13.91
CA ASP A 139 16.40 -19.98 -13.97
C ASP A 139 15.47 -19.02 -13.21
N ILE A 140 15.66 -17.70 -13.41
CA ILE A 140 14.87 -16.64 -12.77
C ILE A 140 14.37 -15.60 -13.78
N THR A 141 13.21 -15.03 -13.52
CA THR A 141 12.70 -13.83 -14.20
C THR A 141 12.98 -12.62 -13.31
N TYR A 142 13.36 -11.49 -13.91
CA TYR A 142 13.48 -10.23 -13.18
C TYR A 142 12.52 -9.18 -13.74
N ARG A 143 12.18 -8.21 -12.90
CA ARG A 143 11.37 -7.05 -13.25
C ARG A 143 11.95 -5.82 -12.58
N ALA A 144 12.09 -4.73 -13.32
CA ALA A 144 12.46 -3.43 -12.78
C ALA A 144 11.44 -2.37 -13.22
N GLU A 145 10.98 -1.55 -12.29
CA GLU A 145 10.00 -0.50 -12.55
C GLU A 145 10.44 0.82 -11.94
N VAL A 146 10.08 1.91 -12.62
CA VAL A 146 10.19 3.28 -12.10
C VAL A 146 8.91 4.01 -12.46
N ALA A 147 8.33 4.72 -11.50
CA ALA A 147 7.26 5.68 -11.73
C ALA A 147 7.65 7.02 -11.13
N TYR A 148 7.44 8.11 -11.87
CA TYR A 148 7.69 9.48 -11.44
C TYR A 148 6.39 10.26 -11.39
N THR A 149 6.14 10.89 -10.25
CA THR A 149 4.97 11.74 -10.00
C THR A 149 5.46 13.12 -9.57
N PRO A 150 5.48 14.12 -10.46
CA PRO A 150 5.80 15.50 -10.08
C PRO A 150 4.76 16.07 -9.12
N ASN A 151 5.20 16.93 -8.20
CA ASN A 151 4.33 17.68 -7.27
C ASN A 151 3.28 16.79 -6.56
N ARG A 152 3.66 15.57 -6.18
CA ARG A 152 2.78 14.67 -5.44
C ARG A 152 2.41 15.32 -4.10
N LYS A 153 1.11 15.35 -3.80
CA LYS A 153 0.55 15.96 -2.61
C LYS A 153 0.57 14.97 -1.43
N PHE A 154 1.07 15.42 -0.30
CA PHE A 154 1.14 14.70 0.97
C PHE A 154 0.55 15.53 2.10
N SER A 155 0.20 14.88 3.21
CA SER A 155 -0.10 15.59 4.46
C SER A 155 1.19 15.92 5.19
N SER A 156 1.32 17.16 5.67
CA SER A 156 2.29 17.47 6.71
C SER A 156 1.92 16.73 8.00
N GLY A 157 2.94 16.29 8.72
CA GLY A 157 2.87 15.68 10.03
C GLY A 157 2.47 16.70 11.09
N ALA A 158 2.21 16.19 12.29
CA ALA A 158 1.67 16.98 13.40
C ALA A 158 2.65 18.02 13.99
N THR A 159 3.90 18.06 13.51
CA THR A 159 4.99 18.92 14.02
C THR A 159 5.20 20.20 13.19
N ALA A 160 4.49 20.39 12.07
CA ALA A 160 4.51 21.60 11.27
C ALA A 160 3.82 22.79 11.98
N PRO A 161 4.17 24.07 11.68
CA PRO A 161 3.58 25.24 12.36
C PRO A 161 2.05 25.32 12.26
N LEU A 162 1.47 24.65 11.26
CA LEU A 162 0.09 24.15 11.27
C LEU A 162 0.12 22.66 10.86
N PRO A 163 -0.44 21.74 11.67
CA PRO A 163 -0.45 20.32 11.34
C PRO A 163 -1.41 20.02 10.18
N LEU A 164 -1.19 18.91 9.47
CA LEU A 164 -2.11 18.36 8.45
C LEU A 164 -2.41 19.35 7.31
N GLN A 165 -1.37 19.99 6.78
CA GLN A 165 -1.44 20.85 5.59
C GLN A 165 -0.97 20.07 4.35
N ILE A 166 -1.41 20.49 3.17
CA ILE A 166 -0.93 19.90 1.91
C ILE A 166 0.50 20.38 1.65
N VAL A 167 1.41 19.44 1.46
CA VAL A 167 2.78 19.68 0.99
C VAL A 167 3.03 18.93 -0.30
N GLU A 168 3.72 19.56 -1.24
CA GLU A 168 4.01 18.99 -2.56
C GLU A 168 5.48 18.58 -2.65
N LYS A 169 5.72 17.34 -3.11
CA LYS A 169 7.05 16.81 -3.35
C LYS A 169 7.06 15.97 -4.62
N ASP A 170 8.17 16.05 -5.36
CA ASP A 170 8.45 15.11 -6.43
C ASP A 170 8.68 13.71 -5.83
N ALA A 171 8.03 12.70 -6.42
CA ALA A 171 8.09 11.33 -5.90
C ALA A 171 8.46 10.33 -6.98
N TYR A 172 9.34 9.40 -6.63
CA TYR A 172 9.71 8.26 -7.44
C TYR A 172 9.34 6.97 -6.72
N ASN A 173 8.67 6.05 -7.42
CA ASN A 173 8.42 4.71 -6.94
C ASN A 173 9.27 3.75 -7.75
N LEU A 174 10.21 3.07 -7.10
CA LEU A 174 11.11 2.11 -7.72
C LEU A 174 10.74 0.70 -7.29
N LEU A 175 10.86 -0.26 -8.21
CA LEU A 175 10.68 -1.68 -7.92
C LEU A 175 11.81 -2.47 -8.58
N LEU A 176 12.39 -3.41 -7.83
CA LEU A 176 13.20 -4.48 -8.38
C LEU A 176 12.68 -5.82 -7.86
N GLY A 177 12.30 -6.72 -8.76
CA GLY A 177 11.70 -8.01 -8.46
C GLY A 177 12.43 -9.16 -9.14
N PHE A 178 12.44 -10.31 -8.47
CA PHE A 178 12.97 -11.57 -8.97
C PHE A 178 11.98 -12.70 -8.64
N ASP A 179 11.70 -13.53 -9.64
CA ASP A 179 10.82 -14.68 -9.53
C ASP A 179 11.57 -15.94 -9.96
N ALA A 180 11.54 -16.97 -9.11
CA ALA A 180 12.16 -18.27 -9.33
C ALA A 180 11.13 -19.39 -9.13
N ASN A 181 11.22 -20.46 -9.94
CA ASN A 181 10.34 -21.61 -9.84
C ASN A 181 11.10 -22.88 -9.40
N PRO A 182 11.44 -23.02 -8.10
CA PRO A 182 12.21 -24.15 -7.63
C PRO A 182 11.46 -25.47 -7.85
N ARG A 183 12.19 -26.47 -8.37
CA ARG A 183 11.65 -27.77 -8.76
C ARG A 183 11.56 -28.74 -7.58
N LEU A 184 10.59 -28.50 -6.69
CA LEU A 184 10.40 -29.26 -5.45
C LEU A 184 9.33 -30.35 -5.54
N GLN A 185 8.76 -30.60 -6.72
CA GLN A 185 7.62 -31.51 -6.96
C GLN A 185 7.83 -32.90 -6.37
N LYS A 186 9.03 -33.46 -6.53
CA LYS A 186 9.38 -34.80 -6.03
C LYS A 186 9.35 -34.87 -4.50
N TRP A 187 9.74 -33.79 -3.84
CA TRP A 187 9.80 -33.71 -2.37
C TRP A 187 8.42 -33.40 -1.77
N LEU A 188 7.68 -32.49 -2.42
CA LEU A 188 6.36 -32.04 -1.96
C LEU A 188 5.19 -32.92 -2.46
N LYS A 189 5.48 -33.94 -3.28
CA LYS A 189 4.50 -34.85 -3.87
C LYS A 189 3.39 -34.09 -4.61
N THR A 190 3.78 -33.19 -5.50
CA THR A 190 2.87 -32.28 -6.17
C THR A 190 3.19 -32.16 -7.67
N SER A 191 2.23 -31.73 -8.48
CA SER A 191 2.42 -31.50 -9.92
C SER A 191 2.88 -30.06 -10.21
N SER A 192 2.40 -29.10 -9.45
CA SER A 192 2.72 -27.68 -9.64
C SER A 192 4.15 -27.33 -9.22
N GLN A 193 4.74 -26.33 -9.89
CA GLN A 193 6.00 -25.74 -9.42
C GLN A 193 5.77 -24.91 -8.16
N SER A 194 6.78 -24.89 -7.28
CA SER A 194 6.84 -23.89 -6.23
C SER A 194 7.20 -22.53 -6.82
N LEU A 195 6.87 -21.46 -6.11
CA LEU A 195 7.22 -20.10 -6.48
C LEU A 195 8.02 -19.47 -5.34
N PHE A 196 9.15 -18.87 -5.66
CA PHE A 196 9.90 -18.00 -4.76
C PHE A 196 10.08 -16.64 -5.42
N THR A 197 9.53 -15.61 -4.80
CA THR A 197 9.55 -14.23 -5.29
C THR A 197 10.23 -13.35 -4.26
N VAL A 198 11.11 -12.46 -4.70
CA VAL A 198 11.67 -11.38 -3.87
C VAL A 198 11.48 -10.07 -4.61
N GLN A 199 10.99 -9.05 -3.91
CA GLN A 199 10.77 -7.71 -4.45
C GLN A 199 11.30 -6.68 -3.47
N VAL A 200 11.93 -5.63 -4.00
CA VAL A 200 12.35 -4.46 -3.24
C VAL A 200 11.67 -3.25 -3.84
N PHE A 201 10.98 -2.50 -2.99
CA PHE A 201 10.30 -1.26 -3.32
C PHE A 201 11.04 -0.11 -2.65
N ASP A 202 11.14 1.03 -3.33
CA ASP A 202 11.65 2.27 -2.76
C ASP A 202 10.73 3.42 -3.15
N TRP A 203 10.13 4.07 -2.15
CA TRP A 203 9.50 5.36 -2.31
C TRP A 203 10.54 6.45 -2.06
N PHE A 204 11.15 6.90 -3.15
CA PHE A 204 12.20 7.89 -3.15
C PHE A 204 11.62 9.30 -3.31
N LEU A 205 11.83 10.14 -2.29
CA LEU A 205 11.39 11.53 -2.21
C LEU A 205 12.63 12.44 -2.11
N PRO A 206 13.17 12.94 -3.23
CA PRO A 206 14.43 13.69 -3.23
C PRO A 206 14.41 14.90 -2.29
N GLY A 207 15.43 14.99 -1.43
CA GLY A 207 15.56 16.12 -0.51
C GLY A 207 14.48 16.22 0.57
N VAL A 208 13.76 15.14 0.85
CA VAL A 208 12.92 14.99 2.05
C VAL A 208 13.75 14.34 3.17
N SER A 209 13.55 14.79 4.39
CA SER A 209 14.09 14.17 5.60
C SER A 209 12.99 13.98 6.65
N GLU A 210 13.21 13.11 7.65
CA GLU A 210 12.27 12.92 8.78
C GLU A 210 11.83 14.24 9.44
N ASN A 211 12.66 15.28 9.41
CA ASN A 211 12.39 16.60 9.99
C ASN A 211 11.41 17.45 9.18
N ASP A 212 11.20 17.15 7.91
CA ASP A 212 10.24 17.86 7.05
C ASP A 212 8.80 17.52 7.42
N ALA A 213 8.60 16.54 8.31
CA ALA A 213 7.31 16.12 8.83
C ALA A 213 6.34 15.85 7.69
N ILE A 214 6.65 14.89 6.82
CA ILE A 214 5.73 14.42 5.78
C ILE A 214 5.16 13.09 6.24
N GLY A 215 3.87 13.04 6.55
CA GLY A 215 3.26 11.83 7.08
C GLY A 215 3.20 10.71 6.05
N ASN A 216 3.59 9.50 6.45
CA ASN A 216 3.52 8.30 5.60
C ASN A 216 2.14 7.65 5.63
N PHE A 217 1.70 7.23 6.82
CA PHE A 217 0.39 6.63 7.07
C PHE A 217 -0.16 7.14 8.41
N VAL A 218 -1.49 7.14 8.56
CA VAL A 218 -2.11 7.54 9.83
C VAL A 218 -1.71 6.55 10.94
N GLY A 219 -0.82 6.99 11.83
CA GLY A 219 -0.24 6.14 12.89
C GLY A 219 1.09 5.50 12.55
N SER A 220 1.75 5.91 11.46
CA SER A 220 3.18 5.67 11.21
C SER A 220 3.99 6.97 11.33
N GLY A 221 5.31 6.88 11.25
CA GLY A 221 6.23 8.02 11.27
C GLY A 221 6.26 8.78 9.95
N ASN A 222 7.26 9.65 9.83
CA ASN A 222 7.45 10.51 8.66
C ASN A 222 8.15 9.76 7.53
N TYR A 223 7.94 10.20 6.29
CA TYR A 223 8.77 9.78 5.17
C TYR A 223 10.19 10.32 5.31
N ASP A 224 11.12 9.49 4.87
CA ASP A 224 12.50 9.85 4.61
C ASP A 224 12.77 10.04 3.12
N GLU A 225 14.01 10.38 2.75
CA GLU A 225 14.41 10.46 1.35
C GLU A 225 14.20 9.12 0.63
N HIS A 226 14.60 8.01 1.27
CA HIS A 226 14.42 6.65 0.75
C HIS A 226 13.60 5.82 1.73
N ASN A 227 12.46 5.30 1.29
CA ASN A 227 11.58 4.47 2.10
C ASN A 227 11.50 3.10 1.46
N VAL A 228 12.39 2.21 1.91
CA VAL A 228 12.68 0.94 1.23
C VAL A 228 11.99 -0.20 1.96
N VAL A 229 11.18 -0.97 1.23
CA VAL A 229 10.51 -2.16 1.73
C VAL A 229 10.90 -3.36 0.87
N ALA A 230 11.37 -4.43 1.52
CA ALA A 230 11.63 -5.70 0.87
C ALA A 230 10.53 -6.72 1.19
N THR A 231 10.08 -7.45 0.19
CA THR A 231 9.09 -8.53 0.32
C THR A 231 9.67 -9.82 -0.24
N ALA A 232 9.47 -10.92 0.46
CA ALA A 232 9.79 -12.26 -0.01
C ALA A 232 8.55 -13.16 0.13
N ILE A 233 8.23 -13.92 -0.91
CA ILE A 233 7.08 -14.83 -0.95
C ILE A 233 7.60 -16.21 -1.34
N LEU A 234 7.27 -17.22 -0.53
CA LEU A 234 7.50 -18.62 -0.86
C LEU A 234 6.17 -19.36 -0.88
N THR A 235 5.79 -19.92 -2.03
CA THR A 235 4.59 -20.74 -2.20
C THR A 235 4.97 -22.18 -2.52
N LEU A 236 4.41 -23.10 -1.74
CA LEU A 236 4.74 -24.52 -1.71
C LEU A 236 3.45 -25.35 -1.84
N PRO A 237 3.08 -25.75 -3.07
CA PRO A 237 2.04 -26.74 -3.28
C PRO A 237 2.51 -28.11 -2.72
N TYR A 238 1.61 -28.81 -2.06
CA TYR A 238 1.84 -30.08 -1.36
C TYR A 238 0.65 -31.02 -1.56
N MET A 239 0.92 -32.33 -1.54
CA MET A 239 -0.10 -33.38 -1.67
C MET A 239 -1.02 -33.19 -2.88
N HIS A 240 -0.46 -33.33 -4.09
CA HIS A 240 -1.22 -33.21 -5.34
C HIS A 240 -1.99 -31.88 -5.42
N ASP A 241 -1.32 -30.80 -5.04
CA ASP A 241 -1.85 -29.43 -5.02
C ASP A 241 -3.09 -29.23 -4.11
N THR A 242 -3.43 -30.22 -3.29
CA THR A 242 -4.58 -30.16 -2.36
C THR A 242 -4.29 -29.21 -1.19
N LEU A 243 -3.01 -29.05 -0.83
CA LEU A 243 -2.57 -28.16 0.23
C LEU A 243 -1.54 -27.17 -0.32
N ILE A 244 -1.75 -25.88 -0.11
CA ILE A 244 -0.81 -24.84 -0.52
C ILE A 244 -0.33 -24.11 0.72
N GLY A 245 0.95 -24.26 1.03
CA GLY A 245 1.61 -23.47 2.06
C GLY A 245 2.22 -22.21 1.45
N THR A 246 1.99 -21.05 2.06
CA THR A 246 2.64 -19.80 1.64
C THR A 246 3.26 -19.12 2.86
N ILE A 247 4.48 -18.64 2.71
CA ILE A 247 5.14 -17.77 3.70
C ILE A 247 5.45 -16.46 2.99
N VAL A 248 4.94 -15.36 3.54
CA VAL A 248 5.32 -14.00 3.13
C VAL A 248 6.14 -13.36 4.23
N GLY A 249 7.30 -12.82 3.87
CA GLY A 249 8.10 -11.96 4.71
C GLY A 249 8.09 -10.55 4.13
N ILE A 250 7.85 -9.55 4.95
CA ILE A 250 7.97 -8.13 4.59
C ILE A 250 8.95 -7.52 5.58
N ALA A 251 9.90 -6.72 5.11
CA ALA A 251 10.85 -6.00 5.94
C ALA A 251 10.86 -4.52 5.52
N ASP A 252 10.66 -3.64 6.50
CA ASP A 252 10.90 -2.21 6.34
C ASP A 252 12.39 -1.98 6.60
N LEU A 253 13.14 -1.62 5.56
CA LEU A 253 14.58 -1.44 5.62
C LEU A 253 14.97 -0.01 6.00
N THR A 254 14.04 0.94 5.96
CA THR A 254 14.26 2.34 6.34
C THR A 254 13.92 2.55 7.81
N GLN A 255 12.66 2.28 8.19
CA GLN A 255 12.16 2.57 9.55
C GLN A 255 12.25 1.34 10.46
N GLY A 256 12.57 0.18 9.90
CA GLY A 256 12.80 -1.05 10.65
C GLY A 256 11.54 -1.82 11.03
N GLY A 257 11.75 -3.10 11.32
CA GLY A 257 10.69 -4.07 11.59
C GLY A 257 10.25 -4.83 10.34
N GLY A 258 9.27 -5.71 10.49
CA GLY A 258 8.69 -6.44 9.38
C GLY A 258 7.44 -7.23 9.74
N TRP A 259 6.92 -7.98 8.77
CA TRP A 259 5.85 -8.95 8.99
C TRP A 259 6.29 -10.33 8.54
N LEU A 260 5.84 -11.34 9.27
CA LEU A 260 5.88 -12.73 8.86
C LEU A 260 4.44 -13.24 8.77
N ILE A 261 4.07 -13.70 7.58
CA ILE A 261 2.70 -14.13 7.27
C ILE A 261 2.73 -15.56 6.74
N PRO A 262 2.71 -16.57 7.63
CA PRO A 262 2.43 -17.93 7.22
C PRO A 262 0.95 -18.11 6.91
N SER A 263 0.65 -18.83 5.84
CA SER A 263 -0.69 -19.24 5.50
C SER A 263 -0.74 -20.64 4.91
N LEU A 264 -1.90 -21.26 5.06
CA LEU A 264 -2.20 -22.60 4.57
C LEU A 264 -3.56 -22.57 3.91
N GLU A 265 -3.63 -23.00 2.65
CA GLU A 265 -4.88 -23.19 1.92
C GLU A 265 -5.12 -24.66 1.63
N TYR A 266 -6.28 -25.17 2.03
CA TYR A 266 -6.75 -26.52 1.75
C TYR A 266 -7.85 -26.50 0.69
N GLN A 267 -7.64 -27.24 -0.39
CA GLN A 267 -8.58 -27.39 -1.49
C GLN A 267 -9.41 -28.66 -1.31
N TRP A 268 -10.62 -28.53 -0.79
CA TRP A 268 -11.48 -29.68 -0.56
C TRP A 268 -12.40 -29.94 -1.76
N GLY A 269 -11.97 -30.85 -2.63
CA GLY A 269 -12.66 -31.14 -3.87
C GLY A 269 -12.66 -29.93 -4.84
N PRO A 270 -13.58 -29.90 -5.81
CA PRO A 270 -13.53 -28.89 -6.86
C PRO A 270 -13.89 -27.47 -6.36
N HIS A 271 -14.79 -27.35 -5.39
CA HIS A 271 -15.44 -26.06 -5.06
C HIS A 271 -14.93 -25.39 -3.79
N TRP A 272 -14.53 -26.14 -2.77
CA TRP A 272 -14.23 -25.57 -1.45
C TRP A 272 -12.75 -25.21 -1.32
N ARG A 273 -12.48 -24.00 -0.84
CA ARG A 273 -11.16 -23.52 -0.45
C ARG A 273 -11.22 -23.03 1.00
N ILE A 274 -10.36 -23.56 1.85
CA ILE A 274 -10.27 -23.16 3.26
C ILE A 274 -8.87 -22.61 3.49
N LYS A 275 -8.76 -21.33 3.83
CA LYS A 275 -7.48 -20.66 4.08
C LYS A 275 -7.37 -20.22 5.53
N ALA A 276 -6.28 -20.60 6.18
CA ALA A 276 -5.86 -20.09 7.48
C ALA A 276 -4.58 -19.26 7.31
N GLU A 277 -4.49 -18.12 7.98
CA GLU A 277 -3.39 -17.17 7.85
C GLU A 277 -3.16 -16.45 9.17
N ALA A 278 -1.90 -16.20 9.51
CA ALA A 278 -1.52 -15.42 10.67
C ALA A 278 -0.64 -14.25 10.23
N ASP A 279 -1.05 -13.01 10.53
CA ASP A 279 -0.28 -11.82 10.25
C ASP A 279 0.52 -11.46 11.52
N LEU A 280 1.83 -11.68 11.52
CA LEU A 280 2.71 -11.50 12.69
C LEU A 280 3.65 -10.30 12.50
N PRO A 281 3.40 -9.15 13.14
CA PRO A 281 4.33 -8.03 13.15
C PRO A 281 5.56 -8.38 14.00
N LEU A 282 6.75 -8.02 13.50
CA LEU A 282 8.05 -8.32 14.07
C LEU A 282 8.86 -7.03 14.24
N GLY A 283 8.99 -6.56 15.48
CA GLY A 283 9.77 -5.36 15.80
C GLY A 283 9.14 -4.08 15.22
N GLY A 284 10.00 -3.16 14.81
CA GLY A 284 9.60 -1.82 14.39
C GLY A 284 9.53 -0.82 15.54
N ASN A 285 9.79 0.44 15.24
CA ASN A 285 9.70 1.50 16.23
C ASN A 285 8.23 1.80 16.49
N SER A 286 7.75 1.42 17.67
CA SER A 286 6.37 1.69 18.03
C SER A 286 6.15 3.13 18.38
N ILE A 287 4.99 3.61 17.96
CA ILE A 287 4.58 4.98 18.18
C ILE A 287 3.67 5.00 19.40
N SER A 288 4.20 5.46 20.54
CA SER A 288 3.37 5.75 21.72
C SER A 288 2.55 7.04 21.57
N ASN A 289 2.91 7.89 20.60
CA ASN A 289 2.27 9.17 20.30
C ASN A 289 2.24 9.41 18.78
N PRO A 290 1.08 9.54 18.11
CA PRO A 290 0.93 9.65 16.64
C PRO A 290 1.70 10.82 15.97
N THR A 291 2.40 11.65 16.75
CA THR A 291 3.26 12.73 16.29
C THR A 291 4.76 12.39 16.33
N ALA A 292 5.15 11.17 16.71
CA ALA A 292 6.56 10.79 16.79
C ALA A 292 7.15 10.54 15.38
N PRO A 293 8.26 11.20 15.03
CA PRO A 293 8.82 11.12 13.67
C PRO A 293 9.32 9.71 13.31
N ASP A 294 9.84 8.97 14.29
CA ASP A 294 10.66 7.77 14.07
C ASP A 294 9.87 6.46 13.99
N GLY A 295 8.55 6.54 13.88
CA GLY A 295 7.67 5.39 13.96
C GLY A 295 7.61 4.58 12.68
N SER A 296 7.70 3.25 12.77
CA SER A 296 7.59 2.42 11.58
C SER A 296 6.16 2.00 11.27
N ILE A 297 5.86 1.72 9.99
CA ILE A 297 4.56 1.16 9.60
C ILE A 297 4.28 -0.17 10.31
N VAL A 298 5.32 -0.95 10.63
CA VAL A 298 5.24 -2.18 11.43
C VAL A 298 4.94 -1.87 12.89
N GLY A 299 5.56 -0.83 13.44
CA GLY A 299 5.32 -0.34 14.80
C GLY A 299 3.86 0.05 15.05
N ALA A 300 3.12 0.47 14.02
CA ALA A 300 1.68 0.70 14.09
C ALA A 300 0.86 -0.56 14.44
N PHE A 301 1.46 -1.74 14.27
CA PHE A 301 0.90 -3.06 14.58
C PHE A 301 1.60 -3.72 15.77
N GLU A 302 2.39 -3.00 16.57
CA GLU A 302 3.07 -3.59 17.73
C GLU A 302 2.07 -4.33 18.62
N ASN A 303 2.39 -5.58 18.97
CA ASN A 303 1.54 -6.48 19.77
C ASN A 303 0.13 -6.74 19.18
N ASN A 304 -0.06 -6.54 17.88
CA ASN A 304 -1.34 -6.74 17.18
C ASN A 304 -1.24 -7.85 16.13
N SER A 305 -0.89 -9.06 16.56
CA SER A 305 -0.97 -10.23 15.69
C SER A 305 -2.43 -10.52 15.31
N GLN A 306 -2.66 -10.84 14.04
CA GLN A 306 -4.00 -11.10 13.51
C GLN A 306 -4.08 -12.52 12.97
N PHE A 307 -5.25 -13.15 13.09
CA PHE A 307 -5.52 -14.47 12.53
C PHE A 307 -6.76 -14.41 11.65
N LEU A 308 -6.65 -14.94 10.44
CA LEU A 308 -7.73 -15.02 9.48
C LEU A 308 -8.02 -16.50 9.18
N LEU A 309 -9.30 -16.86 9.26
CA LEU A 309 -9.83 -18.08 8.68
C LEU A 309 -10.88 -17.70 7.63
N ARG A 310 -10.68 -18.16 6.40
CA ARG A 310 -11.59 -17.91 5.28
C ARG A 310 -12.03 -19.22 4.66
N THR A 311 -13.32 -19.31 4.36
CA THR A 311 -13.88 -20.41 3.57
C THR A 311 -14.57 -19.83 2.34
N THR A 312 -14.19 -20.32 1.17
CA THR A 312 -14.71 -19.88 -0.13
C THR A 312 -15.32 -21.06 -0.86
N PHE A 313 -16.48 -20.85 -1.47
CA PHE A 313 -17.10 -21.77 -2.41
C PHE A 313 -17.00 -21.18 -3.83
N GLN A 314 -16.44 -21.93 -4.76
CA GLN A 314 -16.28 -21.54 -6.17
C GLN A 314 -17.38 -22.21 -7.00
N PHE A 315 -18.18 -21.41 -7.71
CA PHE A 315 -19.28 -21.87 -8.56
C PHE A 315 -18.80 -22.30 -9.96
#